data_AF-A0AAU7B1L4-F1
#
_entry.id   AF-A0AAU7B1L4-F1
#
_cell.length_a   1.000
_cell.length_b   1.000
_cell.length_c   1.000
_cell.angle_alpha   90.00
_cell.angle_beta   90.00
_cell.angle_gamma   90.00
#
_symmetry.space_group_name_H-M   'P 1'
#
loop_
_entity.id
_entity.type
_entity.pdbx_description
1 polymer ?
#
loop_
_entity_poly.entity_id
_entity_poly.type
_entity_poly.pdbx_seq_one_letter_code
_entity_poly.pdbx_strand_id
1 'polypeptide(L)'
;MTATAAAVLMQRLGLTEDELCAALGADPLSLIAGDLDDKPQLPILLTLTEEAAERVHPDALRRWLRVSGPQGRPLDHLLARDYAGFEDALATLADRGFVITGGGGPRPGA
;
A
#
# COMPACT_ATOMS: atom_id res chain seq x y z
N MET A 1 -6.03 -21.27 12.09
CA MET A 1 -6.66 -19.95 12.06
C MET A 1 -6.50 -19.42 10.65
N THR A 2 -7.59 -19.34 9.90
CA THR A 2 -7.59 -18.83 8.51
C THR A 2 -7.12 -17.39 8.54
N ALA A 3 -6.03 -17.09 7.83
CA ALA A 3 -5.57 -15.72 7.67
C ALA A 3 -6.59 -14.98 6.81
N THR A 4 -7.32 -14.06 7.43
CA THR A 4 -8.28 -13.14 6.81
C THR A 4 -7.62 -12.36 5.68
N ALA A 5 -8.33 -12.05 4.60
CA ALA A 5 -7.80 -11.30 3.46
C ALA A 5 -7.28 -9.92 3.90
N ALA A 6 -7.98 -9.29 4.85
CA ALA A 6 -7.53 -8.11 5.59
C ALA A 6 -6.14 -8.29 6.23
N ALA A 7 -5.92 -9.40 6.94
CA ALA A 7 -4.66 -9.69 7.62
C ALA A 7 -3.51 -9.93 6.63
N VAL A 8 -3.78 -10.56 5.49
CA VAL A 8 -2.80 -10.73 4.40
C VAL A 8 -2.37 -9.37 3.84
N LEU A 9 -3.34 -8.47 3.61
CA LEU A 9 -3.06 -7.13 3.11
C LEU A 9 -2.23 -6.33 4.11
N MET A 10 -2.55 -6.39 5.40
CA MET A 10 -1.77 -5.75 6.46
C MET A 10 -0.33 -6.27 6.51
N GLN A 11 -0.14 -7.59 6.45
CA GLN A 11 1.19 -8.18 6.47
C GLN A 11 1.99 -7.79 5.23
N ARG A 12 1.39 -7.77 4.03
CA ARG A 12 2.07 -7.34 2.80
C ARG A 12 2.50 -5.88 2.88
N LEU A 13 1.55 -5.00 3.15
CA LEU A 13 1.77 -3.55 3.11
C LEU A 13 2.43 -3.00 4.38
N GLY A 14 2.50 -3.78 5.45
CA GLY A 14 2.99 -3.33 6.75
C GLY A 14 2.07 -2.28 7.39
N LEU A 15 0.76 -2.42 7.17
CA LEU A 15 -0.28 -1.55 7.73
C LEU A 15 -0.66 -2.01 9.13
N THR A 16 -1.02 -1.05 9.97
CA THR A 16 -1.69 -1.32 11.24
C THR A 16 -3.18 -1.57 11.03
N GLU A 17 -3.84 -2.14 12.05
CA GLU A 17 -5.29 -2.37 12.03
C GLU A 17 -6.07 -1.06 11.84
N ASP A 18 -5.65 0.01 12.54
CA ASP A 18 -6.19 1.37 12.39
C ASP A 18 -6.03 1.92 10.97
N GLU A 19 -4.85 1.77 10.37
CA GLU A 19 -4.59 2.24 9.00
C GLU A 19 -5.46 1.50 7.99
N LEU A 20 -5.62 0.18 8.15
CA LEU A 20 -6.51 -0.62 7.30
C LEU A 20 -7.98 -0.21 7.47
N CYS A 21 -8.45 -0.05 8.71
CA CYS A 21 -9.81 0.36 9.02
C CYS A 21 -10.11 1.75 8.42
N ALA A 22 -9.21 2.71 8.60
CA ALA A 22 -9.32 4.03 7.98
C ALA A 22 -9.32 3.94 6.45
N ALA A 23 -8.43 3.13 5.86
CA ALA A 23 -8.29 3.00 4.42
C ALA A 23 -9.50 2.32 3.73
N LEU A 24 -10.18 1.43 4.45
CA LEU A 24 -11.41 0.79 3.98
C LEU A 24 -12.67 1.54 4.44
N GLY A 25 -12.52 2.61 5.23
CA GLY A 25 -13.63 3.31 5.87
C GLY A 25 -14.51 2.37 6.69
N ALA A 26 -13.89 1.44 7.40
CA ALA A 26 -14.54 0.44 8.22
C ALA A 26 -14.20 0.63 9.69
N ASP A 27 -15.08 0.15 10.56
CA ASP A 27 -14.85 0.18 12.00
C ASP A 27 -13.97 -1.01 12.44
N PRO A 28 -13.22 -0.88 13.56
CA PRO A 28 -12.44 -1.98 14.13
C PRO A 28 -13.28 -3.23 14.43
N LEU A 29 -14.56 -3.05 14.74
CA LEU A 29 -15.51 -4.15 14.95
C LEU A 29 -15.76 -4.93 13.65
N SER A 30 -15.83 -4.27 12.50
CA SER A 30 -15.97 -4.95 11.20
C SER A 30 -14.73 -5.78 10.87
N LEU A 31 -13.54 -5.32 11.26
CA LEU A 31 -12.29 -6.08 11.09
C LEU A 31 -12.32 -7.36 11.95
N ILE A 32 -12.69 -7.26 13.22
CA ILE A 32 -12.80 -8.40 14.14
C ILE A 32 -13.90 -9.38 13.69
N ALA A 33 -15.01 -8.85 13.15
CA ALA A 33 -16.12 -9.65 12.65
C ALA A 33 -15.82 -10.36 11.32
N GLY A 34 -14.78 -9.96 10.58
CA GLY A 34 -14.47 -10.48 9.24
C GLY A 34 -15.36 -9.90 8.13
N ASP A 35 -16.14 -8.86 8.43
CA ASP A 35 -17.05 -8.18 7.50
C ASP A 35 -16.28 -7.33 6.48
N LEU A 36 -14.99 -7.07 6.74
CA LEU A 36 -14.09 -6.47 5.76
C LEU A 36 -13.88 -7.40 4.55
N ASP A 37 -13.85 -8.71 4.72
CA ASP A 37 -13.58 -9.67 3.65
C ASP A 37 -14.70 -9.75 2.61
N ASP A 38 -15.92 -9.38 3.00
CA ASP A 38 -17.08 -9.27 2.10
C ASP A 38 -17.00 -8.05 1.18
N LYS A 39 -16.07 -7.11 1.42
CA LYS A 39 -15.89 -5.94 0.54
C LYS A 39 -15.22 -6.36 -0.76
N PRO A 40 -15.84 -6.10 -1.94
CA PRO A 40 -15.23 -6.41 -3.24
C PRO A 40 -13.94 -5.64 -3.50
N GLN A 41 -13.70 -4.53 -2.79
CA GLN A 41 -12.46 -3.76 -2.86
C GLN A 41 -11.25 -4.51 -2.32
N LEU A 42 -11.45 -5.42 -1.36
CA LEU A 42 -10.37 -6.13 -0.68
C LEU A 42 -9.62 -7.11 -1.61
N PRO A 43 -10.29 -8.02 -2.35
CA PRO A 43 -9.59 -8.87 -3.32
C PRO A 43 -8.93 -8.05 -4.44
N ILE A 44 -9.52 -6.93 -4.87
CA ILE A 44 -8.91 -6.04 -5.89
C ILE A 44 -7.59 -5.46 -5.38
N LEU A 45 -7.57 -4.90 -4.17
CA LEU A 45 -6.35 -4.37 -3.55
C LEU A 45 -5.31 -5.45 -3.32
N LEU A 46 -5.73 -6.66 -2.92
CA LEU A 46 -4.81 -7.79 -2.76
C LEU A 46 -4.14 -8.17 -4.07
N THR A 47 -4.90 -8.27 -5.16
CA THR A 47 -4.34 -8.56 -6.49
C THR A 47 -3.42 -7.43 -6.98
N LEU A 48 -3.83 -6.17 -6.87
CA LEU A 48 -3.00 -5.02 -7.28
C LEU A 48 -1.68 -4.97 -6.49
N THR A 49 -1.75 -5.20 -5.18
CA THR A 49 -0.56 -5.20 -4.32
C THR A 49 0.30 -6.45 -4.48
N GLU A 50 -0.28 -7.59 -4.85
CA GLU A 50 0.45 -8.80 -5.23
C GLU A 50 1.29 -8.56 -6.47
N GLU A 51 0.66 -8.08 -7.55
CA GLU A 51 1.36 -7.78 -8.79
C GLU A 51 2.45 -6.73 -8.59
N ALA A 52 2.17 -5.71 -7.75
CA ALA A 52 3.19 -4.74 -7.37
C ALA A 52 4.33 -5.41 -6.60
N ALA A 53 4.04 -6.25 -5.61
CA ALA A 53 5.05 -6.95 -4.81
C ALA A 53 5.88 -7.97 -5.61
N GLU A 54 5.33 -8.53 -6.70
CA GLU A 54 6.09 -9.37 -7.63
C GLU A 54 7.05 -8.54 -8.49
N ARG A 55 6.61 -7.34 -8.92
CA ARG A 55 7.44 -6.42 -9.72
C ARG A 55 8.49 -5.70 -8.86
N VAL A 56 8.14 -5.34 -7.63
CA VAL A 56 8.98 -4.62 -6.69
C VAL A 56 9.06 -5.37 -5.37
N HIS A 57 10.26 -5.63 -4.85
CA HIS A 57 10.47 -6.44 -3.64
C HIS A 57 9.49 -6.03 -2.51
N PRO A 58 8.90 -6.97 -1.75
CA PRO A 58 7.86 -6.66 -0.76
C PRO A 58 8.28 -5.61 0.27
N ASP A 59 9.55 -5.62 0.69
CA ASP A 59 10.09 -4.58 1.59
C ASP A 59 10.23 -3.20 0.93
N ALA A 60 10.46 -3.15 -0.39
CA ALA A 60 10.42 -1.90 -1.14
C ALA A 60 8.99 -1.38 -1.17
N LEU A 61 7.98 -2.21 -1.48
CA LEU A 61 6.58 -1.81 -1.49
C LEU A 61 6.14 -1.18 -0.14
N ARG A 62 6.49 -1.83 0.98
CA ARG A 62 6.27 -1.29 2.35
C ARG A 62 6.93 0.06 2.56
N ARG A 63 8.16 0.23 2.06
CA ARG A 63 8.89 1.50 2.18
C ARG A 63 8.28 2.59 1.31
N TRP A 64 7.83 2.26 0.09
CA TRP A 64 7.18 3.22 -0.80
C TRP A 64 5.83 3.72 -0.28
N LEU A 65 5.03 2.84 0.34
CA LEU A 65 3.79 3.25 1.03
C LEU A 65 4.02 4.38 2.04
N ARG A 66 5.15 4.33 2.75
CA ARG A 66 5.53 5.32 3.77
C ARG A 66 6.34 6.50 3.22
N VAL A 67 6.87 6.38 2.00
CA VAL A 67 7.67 7.43 1.35
C VAL A 67 6.77 8.30 0.49
N SER A 68 6.94 9.62 0.61
CA SER A 68 6.25 10.56 -0.27
C SER A 68 6.88 10.50 -1.66
N GLY A 69 6.09 10.06 -2.64
CA GLY A 69 6.42 10.17 -4.05
C GLY A 69 5.90 11.47 -4.68
N PRO A 70 6.09 11.65 -6.00
CA PRO A 70 5.60 12.81 -6.73
C PRO A 70 4.06 12.95 -6.72
N GLN A 71 3.32 11.87 -6.46
CA GLN A 71 1.86 11.88 -6.26
C GLN A 71 1.46 11.94 -4.77
N GLY A 72 2.40 12.13 -3.85
CA GLY A 72 2.16 12.11 -2.40
C GLY A 72 2.51 10.77 -1.76
N ARG A 73 2.00 10.51 -0.55
CA ARG A 73 2.17 9.22 0.12
C ARG A 73 1.05 8.28 -0.31
N PRO A 74 1.36 7.08 -0.82
CA PRO A 74 0.34 6.09 -1.18
C PRO A 74 -0.54 5.71 0.02
N LEU A 75 0.02 5.76 1.24
CA LEU A 75 -0.74 5.59 2.48
C LEU A 75 -1.81 6.68 2.68
N ASP A 76 -1.51 7.94 2.38
CA ASP A 76 -2.50 9.02 2.54
C ASP A 76 -3.68 8.85 1.56
N HIS A 77 -3.42 8.37 0.34
CA HIS A 77 -4.46 8.02 -0.63
C HIS A 77 -5.36 6.91 -0.12
N LEU A 78 -4.76 5.84 0.41
CA LEU A 78 -5.49 4.76 1.05
C LEU A 78 -6.35 5.30 2.21
N LEU A 79 -5.78 6.06 3.14
CA LEU A 79 -6.50 6.67 4.28
C LEU A 79 -7.62 7.63 3.85
N ALA A 80 -7.45 8.35 2.74
CA ALA A 80 -8.48 9.20 2.15
C ALA A 80 -9.55 8.42 1.38
N ARG A 81 -9.39 7.10 1.24
CA ARG A 81 -10.19 6.20 0.37
C ARG A 81 -10.11 6.59 -1.12
N ASP A 82 -9.01 7.23 -1.50
CA ASP A 82 -8.68 7.57 -2.88
C ASP A 82 -7.94 6.40 -3.54
N TYR A 83 -8.71 5.37 -3.91
CA TYR A 83 -8.16 4.18 -4.58
C TYR A 83 -7.61 4.51 -5.97
N ALA A 84 -8.18 5.52 -6.65
CA ALA A 84 -7.71 5.96 -7.95
C ALA A 84 -6.32 6.59 -7.85
N GLY A 85 -6.10 7.47 -6.85
CA GLY A 85 -4.77 8.03 -6.56
C GLY A 85 -3.74 6.96 -6.19
N PHE A 86 -4.14 5.92 -5.47
CA PHE A 86 -3.28 4.77 -5.16
C PHE A 86 -2.90 3.95 -6.39
N GLU A 87 -3.86 3.65 -7.28
CA GLU A 87 -3.63 2.94 -8.53
C GLU A 87 -2.70 3.73 -9.47
N ASP A 88 -2.93 5.03 -9.62
CA ASP A 88 -2.06 5.92 -10.40
C ASP A 88 -0.64 5.98 -9.84
N ALA A 89 -0.50 5.94 -8.51
CA ALA A 89 0.80 5.89 -7.85
C ALA A 89 1.50 4.54 -8.07
N LEU A 90 0.75 3.43 -8.05
CA LEU A 90 1.26 2.09 -8.38
C LEU A 90 1.68 1.99 -9.85
N ALA A 91 0.88 2.51 -10.77
CA ALA A 91 1.20 2.55 -12.20
C ALA A 91 2.49 3.34 -12.43
N THR A 92 2.64 4.47 -11.75
CA THR A 92 3.87 5.29 -11.79
C THR A 92 5.08 4.57 -11.19
N LEU A 93 4.88 3.80 -10.12
CA LEU A 93 5.93 2.96 -9.52
C LEU A 93 6.38 1.84 -10.47
N ALA A 94 5.43 1.21 -11.16
CA ALA A 94 5.68 0.14 -12.12
C ALA A 94 6.37 0.66 -13.39
N ASP A 95 5.92 1.80 -13.92
CA ASP A 95 6.48 2.44 -15.13
C ASP A 95 7.91 2.95 -14.91
N ARG A 96 8.16 3.60 -13.77
CA ARG A 96 9.49 4.13 -13.46
C ARG A 96 10.48 3.06 -13.01
N GLY A 97 9.98 1.88 -12.63
CA GLY A 97 10.70 0.97 -11.76
C GLY A 97 10.97 1.63 -10.42
N PHE A 98 11.13 0.84 -9.36
CA PHE A 98 11.39 1.41 -8.04
C PHE A 98 12.78 2.08 -8.02
N VAL A 99 12.86 3.36 -8.37
CA VAL A 99 14.05 4.19 -8.15
C VAL A 99 14.08 4.45 -6.65
N ILE A 100 14.62 3.49 -5.90
CA ILE A 100 15.10 3.74 -4.55
C ILE A 100 16.28 4.71 -4.74
N THR A 101 16.01 6.00 -4.76
CA THR A 101 17.01 6.98 -4.34
C THR A 101 17.18 6.79 -2.83
N GLY A 102 17.91 5.72 -2.49
CA GLY A 102 18.68 5.67 -1.27
C GLY A 102 19.79 6.70 -1.44
N GLY A 103 19.98 7.56 -0.45
CA GLY A 103 21.00 8.61 -0.49
C GLY A 103 22.35 8.09 -0.99
N GLY A 104 22.84 8.69 -2.07
CA GLY A 104 24.06 8.24 -2.74
C GLY A 104 24.34 8.97 -4.04
N GLY A 105 24.19 10.30 -4.07
CA GLY A 105 24.78 11.14 -5.13
C GLY A 105 25.92 11.97 -4.53
N PRO A 106 27.16 11.90 -5.05
CA PRO A 106 28.27 12.67 -4.51
C PRO A 106 28.00 14.17 -4.68
N ARG A 107 28.42 14.93 -3.67
CA ARG A 107 28.40 16.40 -3.64
C ARG A 107 28.94 16.95 -4.98
N PRO A 108 28.20 17.81 -5.70
CA PRO A 108 28.81 18.67 -6.71
C PRO A 108 29.53 19.80 -5.97
N GLY A 109 30.84 19.90 -6.19
CA GLY A 109 31.73 20.80 -5.46
C GLY A 109 31.53 22.28 -5.74
N ALA A 110 31.98 23.08 -4.77
CA ALA A 110 32.86 24.23 -4.94
C ALA A 110 33.54 24.49 -3.60
#